data_AF-A0A0C1E7Q0-F1
#
_entry.id   AF-A0A0C1E7Q0-F1
#
_cell.length_a   1.000
_cell.length_b   1.000
_cell.length_c   1.000
_cell.angle_alpha   90.00
_cell.angle_beta   90.00
_cell.angle_gamma   90.00
#
_symmetry.space_group_name_H-M   'P 1'
#
loop_
_entity.id
_entity.type
_entity.pdbx_description
1 polymer ?
#
loop_
_entity_poly.entity_id
_entity_poly.type
_entity_poly.pdbx_seq_one_letter_code
_entity_poly.pdbx_strand_id
1 'polypeptide(L)' 'MLNPTKLGLAGGILWGLSMFVCTLLAHYFGYGTHWLSLVSDVYPGYSVSLLGSIIGLIYGFIDGFVGLFLLGWLYNKLL' A
#
# COMPACT_ATOMS: atom_id res chain seq x y z
N MET A 1 22.95 8.71 -6.43
CA MET A 1 22.02 7.80 -7.13
C MET A 1 21.26 6.96 -6.12
N LEU A 2 19.95 6.85 -6.26
CA LEU A 2 19.10 5.98 -5.44
C LEU A 2 19.25 4.51 -5.89
N ASN A 3 18.96 3.55 -5.01
CA ASN A 3 18.78 2.16 -5.41
C ASN A 3 17.27 1.89 -5.56
N PRO A 4 16.72 1.77 -6.78
CA PRO A 4 15.28 1.67 -6.99
C PRO A 4 14.66 0.45 -6.30
N THR A 5 15.36 -0.68 -6.29
CA THR A 5 14.87 -1.91 -5.62
C THR A 5 14.77 -1.73 -4.12
N LYS A 6 15.79 -1.16 -3.47
CA LYS A 6 15.75 -0.90 -2.02
C LYS A 6 14.66 0.11 -1.66
N LEU A 7 14.49 1.15 -2.49
CA LEU A 7 13.47 2.16 -2.30
C LEU A 7 12.06 1.57 -2.48
N GLY A 8 11.84 0.77 -3.52
CA GLY A 8 10.61 0.02 -3.74
C GLY A 8 10.31 -0.93 -2.59
N LEU A 9 11.28 -1.73 -2.13
CA LEU A 9 11.07 -2.64 -0.99
C LEU A 9 10.65 -1.89 0.28
N ALA A 10 11.32 -0.79 0.61
CA ALA A 10 10.95 0.03 1.76
C ALA A 10 9.54 0.60 1.61
N GLY A 11 9.19 1.10 0.43
CA GLY A 11 7.86 1.63 0.11
C GLY A 11 6.76 0.60 0.19
N GLY A 12 6.96 -0.57 -0.41
CA GLY A 12 6.01 -1.68 -0.39
C GLY A 12 5.77 -2.18 1.03
N ILE A 13 6.82 -2.40 1.82
CA ILE A 13 6.68 -2.84 3.21
C ILE A 13 5.89 -1.80 4.02
N LEU A 14 6.28 -0.53 3.92
CA LEU A 14 5.63 0.55 4.66
C LEU A 14 4.15 0.66 4.27
N TRP A 15 3.86 0.76 2.97
CA TRP A 15 2.49 0.98 2.48
C TRP A 15 1.60 -0.24 2.70
N GLY A 16 2.10 -1.45 2.44
CA GLY A 16 1.36 -2.68 2.74
C GLY A 16 1.01 -2.79 4.23
N LEU A 17 1.96 -2.52 5.13
CA LEU A 17 1.67 -2.56 6.58
C LEU A 17 0.71 -1.44 7.00
N SER A 18 0.81 -0.24 6.41
CA SER A 18 -0.17 0.82 6.63
C SER A 18 -1.58 0.37 6.23
N MET A 19 -1.74 -0.24 5.06
CA MET A 19 -3.02 -0.77 4.59
C MET A 19 -3.57 -1.85 5.53
N PHE A 20 -2.71 -2.78 5.97
CA PHE A 20 -3.07 -3.82 6.92
C PHE A 20 -3.60 -3.24 8.23
N VAL A 21 -2.82 -2.34 8.86
CA VAL A 21 -3.16 -1.73 10.15
C VAL A 21 -4.41 -0.86 10.04
N CYS A 22 -4.49 0.01 9.03
CA CYS A 22 -5.67 0.86 8.81
C CYS A 22 -6.93 0.03 8.61
N THR A 23 -6.86 -1.08 7.86
CA THR A 23 -8.02 -1.96 7.67
C THR A 23 -8.46 -2.63 8.97
N LEU A 24 -7.51 -3.07 9.81
CA LEU A 24 -7.84 -3.62 11.13
C LEU A 24 -8.46 -2.57 12.05
N LEU A 25 -7.89 -1.36 12.10
CA LEU A 25 -8.43 -0.27 12.90
C LEU A 25 -9.82 0.15 12.43
N ALA A 26 -10.05 0.16 11.12
CA ALA A 26 -11.36 0.40 10.55
C ALA A 26 -12.36 -0.69 10.93
N HIS A 27 -11.94 -1.96 10.87
CA HIS A 27 -12.79 -3.10 11.19
C HIS A 27 -13.23 -3.11 12.66
N TYR A 28 -12.32 -2.82 13.59
CA TYR A 28 -12.63 -2.85 15.03
C TYR A 28 -13.14 -1.54 15.61
N PHE A 29 -12.72 -0.40 15.06
CA PHE A 29 -12.96 0.93 15.66
C PHE A 29 -13.59 1.94 14.70
N GLY A 30 -13.87 1.55 13.45
CA GLY A 30 -14.43 2.47 12.44
C GLY A 30 -13.45 3.55 11.96
N TYR A 31 -12.17 3.46 12.30
CA TYR A 31 -11.15 4.43 11.90
C TYR A 31 -10.94 4.46 10.38
N GLY A 32 -11.07 5.62 9.74
CA GLY A 32 -10.71 5.80 8.33
C GLY A 32 -11.59 5.04 7.32
N THR A 33 -12.77 4.57 7.70
CA THR A 33 -13.67 3.78 6.85
C THR A 33 -14.06 4.48 5.54
N HIS A 34 -14.29 5.79 5.57
CA HIS A 34 -14.59 6.55 4.35
C HIS A 34 -13.40 6.66 3.39
N TRP A 35 -12.17 6.66 3.91
CA TRP A 35 -10.99 6.60 3.04
C TRP A 35 -10.81 5.20 2.45
N LEU A 36 -11.05 4.15 3.24
CA LEU A 36 -10.97 2.76 2.79
C LEU A 36 -12.07 2.36 1.79
N SER A 37 -13.17 3.09 1.68
CA SER A 37 -14.14 2.86 0.62
C SER A 37 -13.54 3.15 -0.76
N LEU A 38 -12.71 4.19 -0.88
CA LEU A 38 -11.97 4.48 -2.11
C LEU A 38 -10.97 3.38 -2.45
N VAL A 39 -10.35 2.78 -1.43
CA VAL A 39 -9.45 1.63 -1.63
C VAL A 39 -10.24 0.42 -2.15
N SER A 40 -11.45 0.21 -1.65
CA SER A 40 -12.33 -0.88 -2.12
C SER A 40 -12.70 -0.75 -3.59
N ASP A 41 -12.75 0.47 -4.12
CA ASP A 41 -12.98 0.73 -5.55
C ASP A 41 -11.77 0.36 -6.43
N VAL A 42 -10.56 0.39 -5.85
CA VAL A 42 -9.30 0.20 -6.59
C VAL A 42 -8.71 -1.19 -6.39
N TYR A 43 -8.96 -1.85 -5.25
CA TYR A 43 -8.41 -3.17 -4.91
C TYR A 43 -9.49 -4.25 -5.03
N PRO A 44 -9.53 -5.01 -6.15
CA PRO A 44 -10.53 -6.06 -6.32
C PRO A 44 -10.50 -7.08 -5.19
N GLY A 45 -11.69 -7.33 -4.61
CA GLY A 45 -11.87 -8.25 -3.48
C GLY A 45 -11.52 -7.66 -2.11
N TYR A 46 -11.02 -6.43 -2.05
CA TYR A 46 -10.81 -5.72 -0.78
C TYR A 46 -12.15 -5.32 -0.15
N SER A 47 -12.21 -5.42 1.17
CA SER A 47 -13.31 -4.91 2.01
C SER A 47 -12.76 -4.60 3.39
N VAL A 48 -13.49 -3.83 4.21
CA VAL A 48 -13.08 -3.59 5.60
C VAL A 48 -13.38 -4.82 6.47
N SER A 49 -12.47 -5.79 6.42
CA SER A 49 -12.57 -7.08 7.13
C SER A 49 -11.18 -7.64 7.46
N LEU A 50 -11.13 -8.73 8.26
CA LEU A 50 -9.87 -9.41 8.57
C LEU A 50 -9.20 -10.02 7.33
N LEU A 51 -9.98 -10.61 6.40
CA LEU A 51 -9.44 -11.08 5.12
C LEU A 51 -9.03 -9.89 4.24
N GLY A 52 -9.83 -8.83 4.26
CA GLY A 52 -9.56 -7.59 3.56
C GLY A 52 -8.26 -6.92 4.00
N SER A 53 -7.86 -7.01 5.27
CA SER A 53 -6.58 -6.44 5.72
C SER A 53 -5.39 -7.17 5.09
N ILE A 54 -5.47 -8.49 4.91
CA ILE A 54 -4.46 -9.28 4.19
C ILE A 54 -4.45 -8.93 2.70
N ILE A 55 -5.62 -8.76 2.09
CA ILE A 55 -5.73 -8.31 0.70
C ILE A 55 -5.09 -6.92 0.54
N GLY A 56 -5.40 -5.98 1.45
CA GLY A 56 -4.84 -4.64 1.48
C GLY A 56 -3.33 -4.64 1.72
N LEU A 57 -2.80 -5.57 2.53
CA LEU A 57 -1.35 -5.76 2.70
C LEU A 57 -0.68 -6.13 1.38
N ILE A 58 -1.26 -7.07 0.64
CA ILE A 58 -0.70 -7.55 -0.63
C ILE A 58 -0.75 -6.45 -1.69
N TYR A 59 -1.91 -5.86 -1.94
CA TYR A 59 -2.05 -4.78 -2.93
C TYR A 59 -1.23 -3.54 -2.53
N GLY A 60 -1.29 -3.14 -1.25
CA GLY A 60 -0.49 -2.03 -0.74
C GLY A 60 1.02 -2.27 -0.86
N PHE A 61 1.48 -3.51 -0.65
CA PHE A 61 2.88 -3.83 -0.90
C PHE A 61 3.24 -3.67 -2.38
N ILE A 62 2.43 -4.23 -3.28
CA ILE A 62 2.67 -4.18 -4.72
C ILE A 62 2.68 -2.72 -5.20
N ASP A 63 1.68 -1.93 -4.84
CA ASP A 63 1.56 -0.54 -5.26
C ASP A 63 2.69 0.33 -4.69
N GLY A 64 2.98 0.19 -3.40
CA GLY A 64 4.07 0.91 -2.75
C GLY A 64 5.43 0.54 -3.33
N PHE A 65 5.63 -0.74 -3.66
CA PHE A 65 6.85 -1.20 -4.32
C PHE A 65 6.99 -0.62 -5.73
N VAL A 66 5.98 -0.79 -6.57
CA VAL A 66 6.03 -0.37 -7.98
C VAL A 66 6.16 1.14 -8.06
N GLY A 67 5.37 1.89 -7.30
CA GLY A 67 5.41 3.36 -7.31
C GLY A 67 6.78 3.91 -6.91
N LEU A 68 7.35 3.42 -5.81
CA LEU A 68 8.64 3.90 -5.33
C LEU A 68 9.84 3.34 -6.13
N PHE A 69 9.72 2.14 -6.69
CA PHE A 69 10.70 1.62 -7.64
C PHE A 69 10.77 2.51 -8.88
N LEU A 70 9.62 2.81 -9.50
CA LEU A 70 9.55 3.67 -10.68
C LEU A 70 10.06 5.08 -10.39
N LEU A 71 9.73 5.63 -9.21
CA LEU A 71 10.25 6.91 -8.77
C LEU A 71 11.78 6.90 -8.66
N GLY A 72 12.36 5.90 -7.99
CA GLY A 72 13.81 5.77 -7.87
C GLY A 72 14.51 5.59 -9.21
N TRP A 73 13.90 4.82 -10.12
CA TRP A 73 14.40 4.63 -11.47
C TRP A 73 14.37 5.93 -12.28
N LEU A 74 13.26 6.65 -12.27
CA LEU A 74 13.09 7.92 -13.00
C LEU A 74 14.03 8.98 -12.45
N TYR A 75 14.16 9.08 -11.13
CA TYR A 75 15.09 10.01 -10.47
C TYR A 75 16.52 9.83 -10.99
N ASN A 76 17.01 8.59 -11.03
CA ASN A 76 18.35 8.27 -11.55
C ASN A 76 18.51 8.47 -13.06
N LYS A 77 17.42 8.62 -13.81
CA LYS A 77 17.46 8.94 -15.25
C LYS A 77 17.57 10.44 -15.48
N LEU A 78 17.05 11.25 -14.56
CA LEU A 78 17.05 12.70 -14.65
C LEU A 78 18.27 13.35 -13.96
N LEU A 79 18.87 12.66 -12.98
CA LEU A 79 19.98 13.12 -12.14
C LEU A 79 21.01 12.00 -11.91
#